data_AF-A0A932JLS3-F1
#
_entry.id   AF-A0A932JLS3-F1
#
_cell.length_a   1.000
_cell.length_b   1.000
_cell.length_c   1.000
_cell.angle_alpha   90.00
_cell.angle_beta   90.00
_cell.angle_gamma   90.00
#
_symmetry.space_group_name_H-M   'P 1'
#
loop_
_entity.id
_entity.type
_entity.pdbx_description
1 polymer ?
#
loop_
_entity_poly.entity_id
_entity_poly.type
_entity_poly.pdbx_seq_one_letter_code
_entity_poly.pdbx_strand_id
1 'polypeptide(L)'
;MATTAFATVFLMEMGDKTQLATMSLAASTRKPWAVLLGGSLALVAVTGVSVVLGESLLRLAPERAVRRCSAVLLVAAGAWVWLKS
;
A
#
# COMPACT_ATOMS: atom_id res chain seq x y z
N MET A 1 -25.28 8.75 1.24
CA MET A 1 -23.91 9.00 0.72
C MET A 1 -22.83 8.23 1.49
N ALA A 2 -22.79 8.27 2.82
CA ALA A 2 -21.79 7.53 3.61
C ALA A 2 -21.90 5.99 3.46
N THR A 3 -23.11 5.44 3.51
CA THR A 3 -23.33 3.98 3.39
C THR A 3 -22.93 3.42 2.02
N THR A 4 -23.22 4.16 0.95
CA THR A 4 -22.82 3.79 -0.41
C THR A 4 -21.31 3.92 -0.59
N ALA A 5 -20.68 4.97 -0.04
CA ALA A 5 -19.23 5.11 -0.10
C ALA A 5 -18.52 3.99 0.67
N PHE A 6 -18.98 3.67 1.88
CA PHE A 6 -18.48 2.54 2.65
C PHE A 6 -18.66 1.21 1.90
N ALA A 7 -19.85 0.95 1.38
CA ALA A 7 -20.12 -0.28 0.64
C ALA A 7 -19.23 -0.42 -0.60
N THR A 8 -19.05 0.65 -1.39
CA THR A 8 -18.21 0.62 -2.58
C THR A 8 -16.73 0.42 -2.23
N VAL A 9 -16.21 1.13 -1.24
CA VAL A 9 -14.81 0.99 -0.80
C VAL A 9 -14.58 -0.39 -0.19
N PHE A 10 -15.50 -0.85 0.64
CA PHE A 10 -15.44 -2.18 1.23
C PHE A 10 -15.44 -3.29 0.17
N LEU A 11 -16.29 -3.18 -0.84
CA LEU A 11 -16.34 -4.15 -1.94
C LEU A 11 -15.08 -4.12 -2.81
N MET A 12 -14.48 -2.93 -2.98
CA MET A 12 -13.23 -2.75 -3.72
C MET A 12 -12.02 -3.32 -2.95
N GLU A 13 -12.01 -3.20 -1.62
CA GLU A 13 -10.95 -3.69 -0.73
C GLU A 13 -11.11 -5.17 -0.37
N MET A 14 -12.32 -5.72 -0.45
CA MET A 14 -12.59 -7.13 -0.16
C MET A 14 -11.94 -8.05 -1.20
N GLY A 15 -10.99 -8.86 -0.75
CA GLY A 15 -10.25 -9.78 -1.62
C GLY A 15 -9.03 -9.17 -2.29
N ASP A 16 -8.53 -8.03 -1.81
CA ASP A 16 -7.25 -7.50 -2.28
C ASP A 16 -6.11 -8.52 -2.09
N LYS A 17 -5.09 -8.41 -2.95
CA LYS A 17 -3.89 -9.27 -2.94
C LYS A 17 -3.24 -9.33 -1.57
N THR A 18 -3.31 -8.24 -0.80
CA THR A 18 -2.77 -8.18 0.56
C THR A 18 -3.56 -9.07 1.53
N GLN A 19 -4.89 -9.17 1.39
CA GLN A 19 -5.75 -10.05 2.18
C GLN A 19 -5.51 -11.53 1.83
N LEU A 20 -5.39 -11.86 0.55
CA LEU A 20 -5.08 -13.24 0.12
C LEU A 20 -3.68 -13.68 0.60
N ALA A 21 -2.68 -12.80 0.53
CA ALA A 21 -1.33 -13.07 1.02
C ALA A 21 -1.30 -13.28 2.55
N THR A 22 -2.00 -12.43 3.31
CA THR A 22 -2.08 -12.57 4.78
C THR A 22 -2.86 -13.81 5.20
N MET A 23 -3.95 -14.16 4.51
CA MET A 23 -4.67 -15.42 4.71
C MET A 23 -3.80 -16.65 4.41
N SER A 24 -3.05 -16.62 3.31
CA SER A 24 -2.11 -17.70 2.95
C SER A 24 -1.01 -17.86 4.00
N LEU A 25 -0.44 -16.74 4.47
CA LEU A 25 0.58 -16.75 5.52
C LEU A 25 0.00 -17.25 6.86
N ALA A 26 -1.21 -16.83 7.23
CA ALA A 26 -1.90 -17.31 8.42
C ALA A 26 -2.18 -18.83 8.36
N ALA A 27 -2.59 -19.33 7.18
CA ALA A 27 -2.82 -20.75 6.94
C ALA A 27 -1.52 -21.57 7.02
N SER A 28 -0.43 -21.08 6.42
CA SER A 28 0.89 -21.73 6.45
C SER A 28 1.49 -21.77 7.86
N THR A 29 1.42 -20.67 8.60
CA THR A 29 2.03 -20.55 9.92
C THR A 29 1.17 -21.16 11.04
N ARG A 30 -0.11 -21.49 10.75
CA ARG A 30 -1.15 -21.92 11.71
C ARG A 30 -1.31 -20.99 12.93
N LYS A 31 -0.84 -19.75 12.83
CA LYS A 31 -0.82 -18.74 13.91
C LYS A 31 -1.49 -17.45 13.42
N PRO A 32 -2.83 -17.42 13.28
CA PRO A 32 -3.54 -16.29 12.69
C PRO A 32 -3.33 -14.99 13.47
N TRP A 33 -3.31 -15.05 14.80
CA TRP A 33 -3.08 -13.88 15.67
C TRP A 33 -1.68 -13.30 15.52
N ALA A 34 -0.66 -14.14 15.35
CA ALA A 34 0.71 -13.67 15.15
C ALA A 34 0.88 -12.99 13.79
N VAL A 35 0.23 -13.52 12.75
CA VAL A 35 0.23 -12.92 11.40
C VAL A 35 -0.54 -11.60 11.40
N LEU A 36 -1.68 -11.53 12.10
CA LEU A 36 -2.43 -10.29 12.25
C LEU A 36 -1.58 -9.21 12.92
N LEU A 37 -0.99 -9.51 14.09
CA LEU A 37 -0.17 -8.55 14.84
C LEU A 37 1.10 -8.17 14.08
N GLY A 38 1.82 -9.14 13.52
CA GLY A 38 3.03 -8.91 12.75
C GLY A 38 2.77 -8.09 11.49
N GLY A 39 1.71 -8.43 10.74
CA GLY A 39 1.30 -7.68 9.55
C GLY A 39 0.85 -6.26 9.88
N SER A 40 0.09 -6.09 10.96
CA SER A 40 -0.36 -4.77 11.42
C SER A 40 0.82 -3.89 11.85
N LEU A 41 1.75 -4.44 12.63
CA LEU A 41 2.97 -3.75 13.04
C LEU A 41 3.86 -3.39 11.84
N ALA A 42 4.02 -4.31 10.90
CA ALA A 42 4.77 -4.06 9.67
C ALA A 42 4.15 -2.92 8.86
N LEU A 43 2.81 -2.91 8.70
CA LEU A 43 2.10 -1.87 7.97
C LEU A 43 2.24 -0.50 8.65
N VAL A 44 2.08 -0.43 9.97
CA VAL A 44 2.27 0.80 10.74
C VAL A 44 3.71 1.30 10.62
N ALA A 45 4.69 0.41 10.75
CA ALA A 45 6.10 0.78 10.61
C ALA A 45 6.42 1.31 9.22
N VAL A 46 5.99 0.62 8.16
CA VAL A 46 6.23 1.05 6.77
C VAL A 46 5.55 2.39 6.48
N THR A 47 4.33 2.58 6.98
CA THR A 47 3.58 3.82 6.79
C THR A 47 4.25 4.97 7.55
N GLY A 48 4.65 4.74 8.80
CA GLY A 48 5.36 5.73 9.60
C GLY A 48 6.67 6.18 8.95
N VAL A 49 7.47 5.22 8.48
CA VAL A 49 8.72 5.51 7.75
C VAL A 49 8.43 6.28 6.46
N SER A 50 7.40 5.87 5.71
CA SER A 50 7.01 6.53 4.45
C SER A 50 6.57 7.98 4.67
N VAL A 51 5.82 8.27 5.74
CA VAL A 51 5.39 9.63 6.07
C VAL A 51 6.58 10.50 6.45
N VAL A 52 7.46 10.02 7.32
CA VAL A 52 8.66 10.78 7.75
C VAL A 52 9.60 11.06 6.58
N LEU A 53 9.83 10.06 5.72
CA LEU A 53 10.64 10.22 4.52
C LEU A 53 9.97 11.16 3.52
N GLY A 54 8.67 11.01 3.28
CA GLY A 54 7.90 11.86 2.37
C GLY A 54 7.93 13.32 2.81
N GLU A 55 7.73 13.58 4.10
CA GLU A 55 7.79 14.94 4.66
C GLU A 55 9.20 15.52 4.54
N SER A 56 10.24 14.76 4.87
CA SER A 56 11.64 15.18 4.74
C SER A 56 12.00 15.51 3.29
N LEU A 57 11.50 14.72 2.34
CA LEU A 57 11.71 14.94 0.91
C LEU A 57 11.02 16.21 0.42
N LEU A 58 9.81 16.51 0.90
CA LEU A 58 9.07 17.73 0.59
C LEU A 58 9.70 18.99 1.22
N ARG A 59 10.46 18.85 2.32
CA ARG A 59 11.25 19.95 2.91
C ARG A 59 12.49 20.28 2.10
N LEU A 60 13.11 19.29 1.44
CA LEU A 60 14.35 19.45 0.66
C LEU A 60 14.10 19.78 -0.81
N ALA A 61 12.97 19.34 -1.38
CA ALA A 61 12.64 19.49 -2.78
C ALA A 61 11.29 20.19 -3.00
N PRO A 62 11.15 21.02 -4.05
CA PRO A 62 9.88 21.66 -4.35
C PRO A 62 8.80 20.62 -4.69
N GLU A 63 7.62 20.76 -4.09
CA GLU A 63 6.47 19.85 -4.23
C GLU A 63 6.15 19.51 -5.70
N ARG A 64 6.30 20.49 -6.60
CA ARG A 64 6.09 20.30 -8.05
C ARG A 64 7.04 19.28 -8.66
N ALA A 65 8.29 19.22 -8.22
CA ALA A 65 9.28 18.24 -8.70
C ALA A 65 8.96 16.85 -8.16
N VAL A 66 8.67 16.74 -6.85
CA VAL A 66 8.28 15.47 -6.21
C VAL A 66 7.04 14.88 -6.89
N ARG A 67 6.01 15.69 -7.13
CA ARG A 67 4.79 15.24 -7.81
C ARG A 67 5.04 14.76 -9.24
N ARG A 68 5.87 15.48 -10.02
CA ARG A 68 6.23 15.06 -11.39
C ARG A 68 7.03 13.76 -11.37
N CYS A 69 8.00 13.63 -10.47
CA CYS A 69 8.77 12.41 -10.31
C CYS A 69 7.87 11.22 -9.96
N SER A 70 6.97 11.35 -8.98
CA SER A 70 6.03 10.28 -8.62
C SER A 70 5.14 9.86 -9.79
N ALA A 71 4.64 10.82 -10.58
CA ALA A 71 3.83 10.53 -11.76
C ALA A 71 4.63 9.77 -12.84
N VAL A 72 5.86 10.20 -13.13
CA VAL A 72 6.74 9.52 -14.09
C VAL A 72 7.09 8.12 -13.62
N LEU A 73 7.41 7.95 -12.33
CA LEU A 73 7.70 6.64 -11.74
C LEU A 73 6.51 5.69 -11.84
N LEU A 74 5.29 6.18 -11.59
CA LEU A 74 4.06 5.39 -11.73
C LEU A 74 3.81 4.94 -13.17
N VAL A 75 3.94 5.86 -14.13
CA VAL A 75 3.77 5.54 -15.56
C VAL A 75 4.85 4.55 -16.02
N ALA A 76 6.10 4.77 -15.62
CA ALA A 76 7.21 3.88 -15.94
C ALA A 76 7.01 2.48 -15.33
N ALA A 77 6.58 2.38 -14.07
CA ALA A 77 6.28 1.11 -13.44
C ALA A 77 5.12 0.38 -14.13
N GLY A 78 4.06 1.10 -14.50
CA GLY A 78 2.94 0.54 -15.27
C GLY A 78 3.38 0.04 -16.64
N ALA A 79 4.15 0.83 -17.39
CA ALA A 79 4.70 0.44 -18.68
C ALA A 79 5.64 -0.78 -18.57
N TRP A 80 6.47 -0.83 -17.53
CA TRP A 80 7.36 -1.95 -17.25
C TRP A 80 6.59 -3.25 -16.98
N VAL A 81 5.55 -3.18 -16.16
CA VAL A 81 4.67 -4.33 -15.89
C VAL A 81 3.96 -4.78 -17.17
N TRP A 82 3.49 -3.84 -17.99
CA TRP A 82 2.83 -4.15 -19.25
C TRP A 82 3.76 -4.81 -20.27
N LEU A 83 5.01 -4.34 -20.40
CA LEU A 83 6.02 -4.93 -21.28
C LEU A 83 6.47 -6.34 -20.84
N LYS A 84 6.35 -6.65 -19.55
CA LYS A 84 6.74 -7.95 -18.98
C LYS A 84 5.59 -8.97 -18.99
N SER A 85 4.34 -8.53 -19.12
CA SER A 85 3.15 -9.38 -19.18
C SER A 85 2.85 -9.83 -20.60
#